data_AF-A0A9E2X6R4-F1
#
_entry.id   AF-A0A9E2X6R4-F1
#
_cell.length_a   1.000
_cell.length_b   1.000
_cell.length_c   1.000
_cell.angle_alpha   90.00
_cell.angle_beta   90.00
_cell.angle_gamma   90.00
#
_symmetry.space_group_name_H-M   'P 1'
#
loop_
_entity.id
_entity.type
_entity.pdbx_description
1 polymer ?
#
loop_
_entity_poly.entity_id
_entity_poly.type
_entity_poly.pdbx_seq_one_letter_code
_entity_poly.pdbx_strand_id
1 'polypeptide(L)'
;MRRLIFIGLGLGALALPAAALALHQAAGDGTLVVKSGSAPASVAVIHLVINGTAIGHVSSGSPDQPDTVVIDDPNQTGDIGASATNNAPYLTRKQVSDTETKFVGSDFRFRAAAGVYQIWIYGSGVDLFAVGKGNVVLQGQSDQTVPDGKYAFNGGTWHSLPPTPTDLLPIAAGSSN
;
A
#
# COMPACT_ATOMS: atom_id res chain seq x y z
N MET A 1 48.28 22.78 -31.99
CA MET A 1 47.88 22.22 -30.68
C MET A 1 46.77 23.00 -29.97
N ARG A 2 46.56 24.30 -30.22
CA ARG A 2 45.46 25.08 -29.62
C ARG A 2 44.05 24.58 -29.96
N ARG A 3 43.84 23.99 -31.14
CA ARG A 3 42.51 23.53 -31.61
C ARG A 3 41.95 22.29 -30.89
N LEU A 4 42.81 21.42 -30.33
CA LEU A 4 42.37 20.22 -29.61
C LEU A 4 41.86 20.54 -28.20
N ILE A 5 42.35 21.62 -27.59
CA ILE A 5 41.92 22.08 -26.26
C ILE A 5 40.45 22.56 -26.29
N PHE A 6 40.05 23.24 -27.38
CA PHE A 6 38.67 23.74 -27.51
C PHE A 6 37.64 22.63 -27.74
N ILE A 7 38.02 21.52 -28.39
CA ILE A 7 37.14 20.36 -28.60
C ILE A 7 36.94 19.58 -27.29
N GLY A 8 38.00 19.42 -26.49
CA GLY A 8 37.91 18.79 -25.16
C GLY A 8 37.05 19.59 -24.18
N LEU A 9 37.15 20.93 -24.20
CA LEU A 9 36.33 21.81 -23.35
C LEU A 9 34.83 21.75 -23.72
N GLY A 10 34.52 21.65 -25.02
CA GLY A 10 33.14 21.54 -25.50
C GLY A 10 32.46 20.23 -25.11
N LEU A 11 33.19 19.10 -25.17
CA LEU A 11 32.68 17.79 -24.73
C LEU A 11 32.43 17.72 -23.22
N GLY A 12 33.26 18.39 -22.41
CA GLY A 12 33.05 18.47 -20.96
C GLY A 12 31.79 19.27 -20.57
N ALA A 13 31.45 20.32 -21.31
CA ALA A 13 30.29 21.17 -21.03
C ALA A 13 28.94 20.47 -21.32
N LEU A 14 28.91 19.47 -22.22
CA LEU A 14 27.72 18.68 -22.55
C LEU A 14 27.55 17.41 -21.69
N ALA A 15 28.60 16.94 -21.04
CA ALA A 15 28.54 15.75 -20.17
C ALA A 15 27.95 16.06 -18.78
N LEU A 16 28.08 17.30 -18.29
CA LEU A 16 27.58 17.72 -16.97
C LEU A 16 26.04 17.70 -16.85
N PRO A 17 25.25 18.20 -17.83
CA PRO A 17 23.80 18.16 -17.74
C PRO A 17 23.23 16.74 -17.80
N ALA A 18 23.87 15.84 -18.57
CA ALA A 18 23.42 14.46 -18.71
C ALA A 18 23.58 13.65 -17.41
N ALA A 19 24.66 13.88 -16.66
CA ALA A 19 24.85 13.26 -15.34
C ALA A 19 23.89 13.84 -14.29
N ALA A 20 23.59 15.15 -14.34
CA ALA A 20 22.64 15.80 -13.44
C ALA A 20 21.18 15.33 -13.65
N LEU A 21 20.79 15.04 -14.89
CA LEU A 21 19.46 14.50 -15.21
C LEU A 21 19.27 13.05 -14.76
N ALA A 22 20.33 12.23 -14.74
CA ALA A 22 20.26 10.85 -14.26
C ALA A 22 20.07 10.74 -12.74
N LEU A 23 20.56 11.74 -11.97
CA LEU A 23 20.32 11.87 -10.54
C LEU A 23 18.91 12.36 -10.19
N HIS A 24 18.16 12.86 -11.18
CA HIS A 24 16.80 13.39 -11.00
C HIS A 24 15.73 12.46 -11.58
N GLN A 25 15.96 11.14 -11.55
CA GLN A 25 14.84 10.20 -11.59
C GLN A 25 14.03 10.41 -10.31
N ALA A 26 12.99 11.22 -10.40
CA ALA A 26 11.99 11.33 -9.35
C ALA A 26 11.54 9.91 -8.98
N ALA A 27 11.46 9.62 -7.68
CA ALA A 27 10.92 8.36 -7.20
C ALA A 27 9.54 8.14 -7.85
N GLY A 28 9.48 7.18 -8.77
CA GLY A 28 8.26 6.78 -9.45
C GLY A 28 7.25 6.18 -8.47
N ASP A 29 6.07 5.84 -8.98
CA ASP A 29 5.07 5.12 -8.20
C ASP A 29 5.67 3.80 -7.69
N GLY A 30 5.47 3.51 -6.42
CA GLY A 30 5.86 2.25 -5.80
C GLY A 30 4.72 1.24 -5.83
N THR A 31 5.04 0.00 -5.50
CA THR A 31 4.05 -1.05 -5.25
C THR A 31 4.20 -1.63 -3.86
N LEU A 32 3.08 -1.98 -3.25
CA LEU A 32 3.01 -2.74 -2.01
C LEU A 32 2.11 -3.94 -2.27
N VAL A 33 2.60 -5.12 -1.88
CA VAL A 33 1.80 -6.34 -1.86
C VAL A 33 1.82 -6.91 -0.46
N VAL A 34 0.64 -7.18 0.10
CA VAL A 34 0.48 -7.93 1.36
C VAL A 34 -0.24 -9.23 1.03
N LYS A 35 0.21 -10.32 1.64
CA LYS A 35 -0.36 -11.66 1.49
C LYS A 35 -0.70 -12.26 2.84
N SER A 36 -1.94 -12.71 2.96
CA SER A 36 -2.48 -13.41 4.11
C SER A 36 -2.19 -12.71 5.45
N GLY A 37 -2.25 -11.38 5.45
CA GLY A 37 -1.97 -10.56 6.62
C GLY A 37 -2.99 -10.77 7.73
N SER A 38 -2.54 -10.86 8.97
CA SER A 38 -3.41 -11.03 10.12
C SER A 38 -2.83 -10.33 11.34
N ALA A 39 -3.69 -9.67 12.10
CA ALA A 39 -3.34 -9.01 13.35
C ALA A 39 -4.37 -9.37 14.44
N PRO A 40 -4.07 -9.11 15.72
CA PRO A 40 -5.03 -9.31 16.79
C PRO A 40 -6.31 -8.50 16.58
N ALA A 41 -7.36 -8.92 17.30
CA ALA A 41 -8.60 -8.19 17.43
C ALA A 41 -8.38 -6.67 17.62
N SER A 42 -9.13 -5.86 16.89
CA SER A 42 -9.07 -4.38 16.93
C SER A 42 -7.75 -3.74 16.50
N VAL A 43 -6.80 -4.51 15.99
CA VAL A 43 -5.54 -4.01 15.43
C VAL A 43 -5.64 -3.97 13.91
N ALA A 44 -5.31 -2.84 13.31
CA ALA A 44 -5.25 -2.73 11.86
C ALA A 44 -4.03 -3.50 11.35
N VAL A 45 -4.25 -4.45 10.45
CA VAL A 45 -3.16 -5.14 9.74
C VAL A 45 -2.40 -4.15 8.86
N ILE A 46 -3.15 -3.22 8.27
CA ILE A 46 -2.65 -2.24 7.31
C ILE A 46 -3.31 -0.90 7.61
N HIS A 47 -2.49 0.14 7.77
CA HIS A 47 -2.89 1.54 7.69
C HIS A 47 -2.12 2.19 6.55
N LEU A 48 -2.82 2.42 5.43
CA LEU A 48 -2.26 2.88 4.16
C LEU A 48 -2.71 4.32 3.88
N VAL A 49 -1.78 5.21 3.59
CA VAL A 49 -2.05 6.54 3.03
C VAL A 49 -1.43 6.59 1.65
N ILE A 50 -2.24 6.70 0.60
CA ILE A 50 -1.75 6.56 -0.78
C ILE A 50 -2.42 7.58 -1.71
N ASN A 51 -1.63 8.14 -2.62
CA ASN A 51 -2.10 8.72 -3.87
C ASN A 51 -1.89 7.66 -4.97
N GLY A 52 -2.97 6.98 -5.36
CA GLY A 52 -2.92 5.87 -6.29
C GLY A 52 -4.14 4.97 -6.20
N THR A 53 -3.90 3.66 -6.31
CA THR A 53 -4.94 2.62 -6.31
C THR A 53 -4.60 1.54 -5.31
N ALA A 54 -5.59 1.09 -4.56
CA ALA A 54 -5.52 -0.04 -3.64
C ALA A 54 -6.67 -0.99 -3.91
N ILE A 55 -6.35 -2.27 -4.13
CA ILE A 55 -7.32 -3.34 -4.28
C ILE A 55 -6.94 -4.42 -3.29
N GLY A 56 -7.91 -4.93 -2.55
CA GLY A 56 -7.64 -5.98 -1.59
C GLY A 56 -8.78 -6.95 -1.45
N HIS A 57 -8.48 -8.00 -0.71
CA HIS A 57 -9.37 -9.07 -0.34
C HIS A 57 -9.14 -9.35 1.13
N VAL A 58 -10.21 -9.44 1.90
CA VAL A 58 -10.13 -9.85 3.30
C VAL A 58 -10.88 -11.15 3.40
N SER A 59 -10.16 -12.25 3.65
CA SER A 59 -10.77 -13.56 3.87
C SER A 59 -11.23 -13.69 5.31
N SER A 60 -12.39 -14.28 5.57
CA SER A 60 -12.83 -14.54 6.93
C SER A 60 -11.92 -15.57 7.62
N GLY A 61 -10.97 -15.12 8.42
CA GLY A 61 -10.08 -16.00 9.19
C GLY A 61 -10.36 -16.01 10.70
N SER A 62 -11.13 -15.06 11.22
CA SER A 62 -11.49 -15.01 12.64
C SER A 62 -13.01 -15.16 12.80
N PRO A 63 -13.50 -16.31 13.32
CA PRO A 63 -14.94 -16.50 13.54
C PRO A 63 -15.52 -15.52 14.58
N ASP A 64 -14.66 -14.90 15.39
CA ASP A 64 -15.06 -14.08 16.53
C ASP A 64 -15.08 -12.58 16.24
N GLN A 65 -14.58 -12.12 15.08
CA GLN A 65 -14.62 -10.70 14.71
C GLN A 65 -14.94 -10.46 13.23
N PRO A 66 -15.82 -9.48 12.94
CA PRO A 66 -16.10 -9.11 11.57
C PRO A 66 -14.90 -8.39 10.94
N ASP A 67 -14.52 -8.81 9.75
CA ASP A 67 -13.51 -8.13 8.96
C ASP A 67 -14.01 -6.74 8.57
N THR A 68 -13.14 -5.74 8.70
CA THR A 68 -13.50 -4.34 8.53
C THR A 68 -12.48 -3.63 7.65
N VAL A 69 -12.97 -2.91 6.64
CA VAL A 69 -12.16 -1.98 5.83
C VAL A 69 -12.77 -0.58 5.95
N VAL A 70 -11.98 0.39 6.39
CA VAL A 70 -12.37 1.81 6.44
C VAL A 70 -11.58 2.55 5.38
N ILE A 71 -12.26 3.30 4.53
CA ILE A 71 -11.66 4.10 3.46
C ILE A 71 -12.12 5.54 3.63
N ASP A 72 -11.19 6.45 3.85
CA ASP A 72 -11.38 7.89 3.78
C ASP A 72 -10.93 8.39 2.39
N ASP A 73 -11.88 8.99 1.67
CA ASP A 73 -11.71 9.60 0.35
C ASP A 73 -11.89 11.13 0.50
N PRO A 74 -10.82 11.86 0.91
CA PRO A 74 -10.89 13.29 1.17
C PRO A 74 -11.29 14.13 -0.05
N ASN A 75 -11.06 13.61 -1.25
CA ASN A 75 -11.43 14.30 -2.50
C ASN A 75 -12.81 13.89 -3.02
N GLN A 76 -13.50 12.98 -2.32
CA GLN A 76 -14.83 12.47 -2.67
C GLN A 76 -14.90 12.01 -4.14
N THR A 77 -13.85 11.34 -4.61
CA THR A 77 -13.76 10.76 -5.96
C THR A 77 -14.94 9.81 -6.25
N GLY A 78 -15.44 9.13 -5.21
CA GLY A 78 -16.52 8.16 -5.34
C GLY A 78 -16.07 6.80 -5.89
N ASP A 79 -14.78 6.64 -6.20
CA ASP A 79 -14.19 5.44 -6.81
C ASP A 79 -13.77 4.39 -5.78
N ILE A 80 -14.63 4.21 -4.77
CA ILE A 80 -14.49 3.20 -3.72
C ILE A 80 -15.62 2.16 -3.84
N GLY A 81 -15.33 0.90 -3.56
CA GLY A 81 -16.34 -0.14 -3.59
C GLY A 81 -15.90 -1.43 -2.94
N ALA A 82 -16.86 -2.27 -2.59
CA ALA A 82 -16.62 -3.61 -2.08
C ALA A 82 -17.66 -4.59 -2.61
N SER A 83 -17.27 -5.86 -2.75
CA SER A 83 -18.16 -6.95 -3.16
C SER A 83 -17.86 -8.21 -2.38
N ALA A 84 -18.91 -8.86 -1.89
CA ALA A 84 -18.86 -10.18 -1.28
C ALA A 84 -18.27 -11.21 -2.24
N THR A 85 -17.50 -12.17 -1.73
CA THR A 85 -16.93 -13.29 -2.51
C THR A 85 -17.44 -14.62 -1.93
N ASN A 86 -17.39 -15.71 -2.71
CA ASN A 86 -17.68 -17.09 -2.27
C ASN A 86 -19.00 -17.31 -1.46
N ASN A 87 -20.08 -16.60 -1.80
CA ASN A 87 -21.34 -16.64 -1.05
C ASN A 87 -21.21 -16.21 0.42
N ALA A 88 -20.29 -15.29 0.70
CA ALA A 88 -20.17 -14.62 1.98
C ALA A 88 -21.54 -14.23 2.55
N PRO A 89 -21.82 -14.53 3.83
CA PRO A 89 -23.16 -14.39 4.41
C PRO A 89 -23.63 -12.94 4.48
N TYR A 90 -22.70 -11.98 4.58
CA TYR A 90 -23.04 -10.56 4.57
C TYR A 90 -21.84 -9.68 4.18
N LEU A 91 -22.17 -8.52 3.62
CA LEU A 91 -21.29 -7.37 3.44
C LEU A 91 -22.13 -6.11 3.64
N THR A 92 -21.75 -5.29 4.61
CA THR A 92 -22.41 -4.02 4.92
C THR A 92 -21.51 -2.88 4.52
N ARG A 93 -22.07 -1.91 3.77
CA ARG A 93 -21.47 -0.61 3.53
C ARG A 93 -22.13 0.42 4.44
N LYS A 94 -21.34 1.19 5.18
CA LYS A 94 -21.81 2.27 6.04
C LYS A 94 -21.01 3.54 5.75
N GLN A 95 -21.70 4.63 5.42
CA GLN A 95 -21.10 5.95 5.40
C GLN A 95 -20.89 6.41 6.86
N VAL A 96 -19.66 6.76 7.23
CA VAL A 96 -19.32 7.21 8.59
C VAL A 96 -19.23 8.74 8.67
N SER A 97 -18.71 9.38 7.64
CA SER A 97 -18.67 10.83 7.44
C SER A 97 -18.86 11.17 5.97
N ASP A 98 -18.74 12.44 5.55
CA ASP A 98 -18.85 12.81 4.13
C ASP A 98 -17.74 12.21 3.25
N THR A 99 -16.61 11.83 3.84
CA THR A 99 -15.43 11.28 3.14
C THR A 99 -15.13 9.84 3.53
N GLU A 100 -15.59 9.39 4.71
CA GLU A 100 -15.28 8.07 5.25
C GLU A 100 -16.39 7.05 4.99
N THR A 101 -16.01 5.93 4.39
CA THR A 101 -16.86 4.75 4.18
C THR A 101 -16.27 3.53 4.88
N LYS A 102 -17.10 2.84 5.65
CA LYS A 102 -16.76 1.59 6.33
C LYS A 102 -17.45 0.40 5.66
N PHE A 103 -16.69 -0.62 5.34
CA PHE A 103 -17.15 -1.93 4.88
C PHE A 103 -16.94 -2.94 5.99
N VAL A 104 -17.98 -3.72 6.32
CA VAL A 104 -17.96 -4.75 7.36
C VAL A 104 -18.55 -6.03 6.80
N GLY A 105 -17.82 -7.13 6.86
CA GLY A 105 -18.25 -8.37 6.25
C GLY A 105 -17.44 -9.57 6.70
N SER A 106 -17.61 -10.65 5.95
CA SER A 106 -16.79 -11.86 6.04
C SER A 106 -16.51 -12.27 4.61
N ASP A 107 -15.25 -12.42 4.20
CA ASP A 107 -14.87 -12.74 2.81
C ASP A 107 -15.38 -11.75 1.74
N PHE A 108 -14.69 -10.62 1.60
CA PHE A 108 -15.03 -9.61 0.59
C PHE A 108 -13.81 -8.94 -0.03
N ARG A 109 -13.99 -8.49 -1.27
CA ARG A 109 -13.02 -7.67 -1.99
C ARG A 109 -13.38 -6.21 -1.86
N PHE A 110 -12.38 -5.34 -1.82
CA PHE A 110 -12.56 -3.90 -1.87
C PHE A 110 -11.61 -3.27 -2.88
N ARG A 111 -11.98 -2.06 -3.32
CA ARG A 111 -11.17 -1.22 -4.19
C ARG A 111 -11.29 0.25 -3.76
N ALA A 112 -10.21 0.97 -3.94
CA ALA A 112 -10.14 2.43 -3.98
C ALA A 112 -9.21 2.80 -5.15
N ALA A 113 -9.72 3.48 -6.16
CA ALA A 113 -9.02 3.61 -7.44
C ALA A 113 -8.75 5.07 -7.83
N ALA A 114 -7.52 5.35 -8.26
CA ALA A 114 -7.11 6.61 -8.87
C ALA A 114 -7.42 7.87 -8.03
N GLY A 115 -6.95 7.89 -6.77
CA GLY A 115 -7.21 9.02 -5.86
C GLY A 115 -6.26 9.07 -4.67
N VAL A 116 -6.51 10.03 -3.78
CA VAL A 116 -5.85 10.10 -2.48
C VAL A 116 -6.76 9.41 -1.48
N TYR A 117 -6.25 8.38 -0.81
CA TYR A 117 -7.01 7.58 0.14
C TYR A 117 -6.23 7.36 1.42
N GLN A 118 -6.96 7.28 2.52
CA GLN A 118 -6.48 6.70 3.76
C GLN A 118 -7.32 5.46 4.09
N ILE A 119 -6.65 4.31 4.19
CA ILE A 119 -7.29 3.00 4.25
C ILE A 119 -6.81 2.28 5.50
N TRP A 120 -7.75 1.80 6.32
CA TRP A 120 -7.47 0.91 7.43
C TRP A 120 -8.13 -0.44 7.18
N ILE A 121 -7.37 -1.51 7.38
CA ILE A 121 -7.83 -2.88 7.16
C ILE A 121 -7.65 -3.66 8.46
N TYR A 122 -8.74 -4.14 9.01
CA TYR A 122 -8.82 -4.97 10.20
C TYR A 122 -9.35 -6.33 9.78
N GLY A 123 -8.67 -7.39 10.18
CA GLY A 123 -9.09 -8.74 9.84
C GLY A 123 -7.94 -9.72 9.79
N SER A 124 -8.21 -10.83 9.12
CA SER A 124 -7.28 -11.94 8.95
C SER A 124 -7.25 -12.39 7.50
N GLY A 125 -6.16 -13.03 7.07
CA GLY A 125 -5.97 -13.39 5.67
C GLY A 125 -6.18 -12.21 4.70
N VAL A 126 -5.67 -11.04 5.09
CA VAL A 126 -5.73 -9.82 4.30
C VAL A 126 -4.73 -9.91 3.15
N ASP A 127 -5.24 -9.88 1.92
CA ASP A 127 -4.45 -9.68 0.72
C ASP A 127 -4.65 -8.25 0.23
N LEU A 128 -3.55 -7.55 -0.05
CA LEU A 128 -3.58 -6.18 -0.58
C LEU A 128 -2.62 -6.05 -1.74
N PHE A 129 -3.06 -5.35 -2.78
CA PHE A 129 -2.23 -4.83 -3.84
C PHE A 129 -2.45 -3.32 -3.95
N ALA A 130 -1.41 -2.55 -3.70
CA ALA A 130 -1.44 -1.09 -3.79
C ALA A 130 -0.34 -0.58 -4.72
N VAL A 131 -0.69 0.41 -5.54
CA VAL A 131 0.20 1.06 -6.52
C VAL A 131 0.01 2.56 -6.43
N GLY A 132 1.10 3.30 -6.30
CA GLY A 132 1.07 4.75 -6.23
C GLY A 132 2.18 5.30 -5.34
N LYS A 133 1.95 6.48 -4.79
CA LYS A 133 2.88 7.17 -3.88
C LYS A 133 2.24 7.34 -2.53
N GLY A 134 2.95 6.98 -1.47
CA GLY A 134 2.36 7.06 -0.14
C GLY A 134 3.22 6.42 0.92
N ASN A 135 2.58 6.11 2.04
CA ASN A 135 3.22 5.37 3.11
C ASN A 135 2.24 4.37 3.74
N VAL A 136 2.80 3.38 4.42
CA VAL A 136 2.04 2.35 5.11
C VAL A 136 2.61 2.08 6.49
N VAL A 137 1.73 1.81 7.44
CA VAL A 137 2.05 1.14 8.70
C VAL A 137 1.49 -0.27 8.61
N LEU A 138 2.34 -1.24 8.92
CA LEU A 138 2.02 -2.67 8.87
C LEU A 138 2.10 -3.26 10.28
N GLN A 139 1.18 -4.16 10.59
CA GLN A 139 1.22 -4.93 11.83
C GLN A 139 0.66 -6.33 11.61
N GLY A 140 1.38 -7.32 12.14
CA GLY A 140 1.04 -8.73 12.11
C GLY A 140 0.59 -9.25 13.48
N GLN A 141 0.60 -10.58 13.62
CA GLN A 141 0.33 -11.25 14.88
C GLN A 141 1.48 -11.05 15.88
N SER A 142 1.13 -10.83 17.15
CA SER A 142 2.11 -10.82 18.24
C SER A 142 2.48 -12.22 18.73
N ASP A 143 1.58 -13.20 18.53
CA ASP A 143 1.81 -14.61 18.82
C ASP A 143 2.49 -15.30 17.65
N GLN A 144 3.73 -15.76 17.84
CA GLN A 144 4.54 -16.42 16.81
C GLN A 144 3.99 -17.80 16.40
N THR A 145 3.03 -18.36 17.13
CA THR A 145 2.38 -19.62 16.78
C THR A 145 1.27 -19.45 15.73
N VAL A 146 0.83 -18.21 15.51
CA VAL A 146 -0.20 -17.86 14.51
C VAL A 146 0.47 -17.19 13.32
N PRO A 147 0.15 -17.59 12.06
CA PRO A 147 0.66 -16.91 10.88
C PRO A 147 0.28 -15.43 10.85
N ASP A 148 1.28 -14.57 10.71
CA ASP A 148 1.19 -13.11 10.62
C ASP A 148 0.90 -12.61 9.20
N GLY A 149 1.40 -13.34 8.19
CA GLY A 149 1.36 -12.96 6.79
C GLY A 149 2.65 -12.28 6.34
N LYS A 150 2.71 -11.88 5.07
CA LYS A 150 3.93 -11.32 4.47
C LYS A 150 3.66 -10.10 3.63
N TYR A 151 4.65 -9.23 3.49
CA TYR A 151 4.58 -8.08 2.59
C TYR A 151 5.85 -7.96 1.73
N ALA A 152 5.73 -7.30 0.58
CA ALA A 152 6.84 -6.94 -0.27
C ALA A 152 6.58 -5.58 -0.92
N PHE A 153 7.62 -4.78 -1.06
CA PHE A 153 7.60 -3.52 -1.82
C PHE A 153 8.27 -3.70 -3.17
N ASN A 154 7.74 -3.09 -4.22
CA ASN A 154 8.38 -2.95 -5.53
C ASN A 154 8.87 -4.28 -6.15
N GLY A 155 8.17 -5.39 -5.87
CA GLY A 155 8.57 -6.74 -6.32
C GLY A 155 9.84 -7.29 -5.66
N GLY A 156 10.28 -6.69 -4.55
CA GLY A 156 11.44 -7.10 -3.77
C GLY A 156 11.20 -8.31 -2.88
N THR A 157 12.06 -8.44 -1.87
CA THR A 157 12.04 -9.55 -0.91
C THR A 157 10.76 -9.53 -0.07
N TRP A 158 10.24 -10.73 0.22
CA TRP A 158 9.12 -10.90 1.13
C TRP A 158 9.58 -10.85 2.59
N HIS A 159 8.93 -10.00 3.37
CA HIS A 159 9.14 -9.86 4.80
C HIS A 159 7.90 -10.35 5.55
N SER A 160 8.10 -10.96 6.72
CA SER A 160 7.01 -11.23 7.66
C SER A 160 6.44 -9.94 8.23
N LEU A 161 5.15 -9.93 8.54
CA LEU A 161 4.50 -8.78 9.17
C LEU A 161 4.96 -8.65 10.63
N PRO A 162 5.41 -7.47 11.07
CA PRO A 162 6.00 -7.34 12.40
C PRO A 162 4.94 -7.41 13.50
N PRO A 163 5.26 -7.96 14.69
CA PRO A 163 4.31 -8.14 15.79
C PRO A 163 3.83 -6.82 16.42
N THR A 164 4.55 -5.73 16.15
CA THR A 164 4.23 -4.37 16.56
C THR A 164 4.10 -3.49 15.31
N PRO A 165 3.38 -2.36 15.38
CA PRO A 165 3.32 -1.44 14.25
C PRO A 165 4.72 -1.08 13.76
N THR A 166 4.92 -1.10 12.45
CA THR A 166 6.13 -0.53 11.85
C THR A 166 6.17 0.98 12.09
N ASP A 167 7.36 1.56 11.94
CA ASP A 167 7.45 2.96 11.55
C ASP A 167 6.76 3.19 10.19
N LEU A 168 6.56 4.45 9.83
CA LEU A 168 5.95 4.84 8.57
C LEU A 168 6.84 4.38 7.38
N LEU A 169 6.40 3.38 6.60
CA LEU A 169 7.15 2.82 5.48
C LEU A 169 6.73 3.46 4.14
N PRO A 170 7.65 4.00 3.33
CA PRO A 170 7.31 4.63 2.06
C PRO A 170 6.99 3.60 0.96
N ILE A 171 5.97 3.93 0.15
CA ILE A 171 5.62 3.25 -1.10
C ILE A 171 6.16 4.14 -2.23
N ALA A 172 7.44 4.01 -2.53
CA ALA A 172 8.10 4.78 -3.58
C ALA A 172 9.04 3.88 -4.38
N ALA A 173 9.14 4.08 -5.69
CA ALA A 173 10.13 3.37 -6.48
C ALA A 173 11.54 3.81 -6.07
N GLY A 174 12.42 2.85 -5.79
CA GLY A 174 13.84 3.09 -5.48
C GLY A 174 14.19 3.17 -3.99
N SER A 175 13.23 3.02 -3.07
CA SER A 175 13.55 2.76 -1.66
C SER A 175 13.95 1.29 -1.49
N SER A 176 15.25 1.01 -1.59
CA SER A 176 15.81 -0.23 -1.06
C SER A 176 15.81 -0.13 0.47
N ASN A 177 14.93 -0.87 1.14
CA ASN A 177 15.08 -1.20 2.55
C ASN A 177 15.97 -2.43 2.70
#